data_AF-A0A2T1DXX1-F1
#
_entry.id   AF-A0A2T1DXX1-F1
#
_cell.length_a   1.000
_cell.length_b   1.000
_cell.length_c   1.000
_cell.angle_alpha   90.00
_cell.angle_beta   90.00
_cell.angle_gamma   90.00
#
_symmetry.space_group_name_H-M   'P 1'
#
loop_
_entity.id
_entity.type
_entity.pdbx_description
1 polymer ?
#
loop_
_entity_poly.entity_id
_entity_poly.type
_entity_poly.pdbx_seq_one_letter_code
_entity_poly.pdbx_strand_id
1 'polypeptide(L)'
;MLPSLFDLGIEPGSFIRKLDNQNHWNAHQDEDLSRASKLIAEKIFKEAGEKYSLWKVNTEQEFYGVVASLTANANPKDRNIDFIWVTKSELKEVDIEFDSVSEGNCLKVNDLHFDAVINQEKARQLCHNLIVKQRVAQRCKKAQTVLILQYQRDRGCKATNADLVLCDCQKP
;
A
#
# COMPACT_ATOMS: atom_id res chain seq x y z
N MET A 1 4.75 18.96 6.84
CA MET A 1 5.74 18.50 5.84
C MET A 1 5.20 17.23 5.18
N LEU A 2 5.42 17.04 3.89
CA LEU A 2 5.09 15.77 3.21
C LEU A 2 6.06 14.67 3.70
N PRO A 3 5.60 13.43 3.91
CA PRO A 3 6.47 12.35 4.36
C PRO A 3 7.32 11.80 3.21
N SER A 4 8.63 11.61 3.43
CA SER A 4 9.47 10.91 2.44
C SER A 4 9.28 9.38 2.54
N LEU A 5 9.72 8.66 1.51
CA LEU A 5 9.79 7.19 1.57
C LEU A 5 10.72 6.73 2.70
N PHE A 6 11.84 7.44 2.89
CA PHE A 6 12.82 7.17 3.95
C PHE A 6 12.22 7.33 5.34
N ASP A 7 11.42 8.37 5.59
CA ASP A 7 10.74 8.59 6.89
C ASP A 7 9.79 7.44 7.23
N LEU A 8 9.25 6.77 6.20
CA LEU A 8 8.35 5.62 6.33
C LEU A 8 9.11 4.29 6.26
N GLY A 9 10.43 4.33 6.13
CA GLY A 9 11.30 3.17 5.96
C GLY A 9 11.00 2.36 4.70
N ILE A 10 10.44 2.96 3.64
CA ILE A 10 10.08 2.29 2.39
C ILE A 10 11.26 2.36 1.43
N GLU A 11 11.68 1.21 0.91
CA GLU A 11 12.71 1.15 -0.13
C GLU A 11 12.11 1.41 -1.53
N PRO A 12 12.79 2.19 -2.39
CA PRO A 12 12.39 2.35 -3.79
C PRO A 12 12.25 1.00 -4.52
N GLY A 13 11.17 0.83 -5.28
CA GLY A 13 10.83 -0.41 -5.97
C GLY A 13 9.97 -1.38 -5.15
N SER A 14 9.59 -0.99 -3.93
CA SER A 14 8.69 -1.77 -3.08
C SER A 14 7.24 -1.65 -3.52
N PHE A 15 6.44 -2.63 -3.11
CA PHE A 15 5.00 -2.67 -3.27
C PHE A 15 4.32 -2.36 -1.95
N ILE A 16 3.33 -1.48 -1.98
CA ILE A 16 2.51 -1.10 -0.84
C ILE A 16 1.24 -1.93 -0.86
N ARG A 17 0.85 -2.46 0.30
CA ARG A 17 -0.45 -3.09 0.53
C ARG A 17 -1.17 -2.31 1.63
N LYS A 18 -2.34 -1.77 1.29
CA LYS A 18 -3.24 -1.15 2.27
C LYS A 18 -3.70 -2.19 3.29
N LEU A 19 -3.73 -1.79 4.56
CA LEU A 19 -4.31 -2.52 5.66
C LEU A 19 -5.64 -1.87 6.07
N ASP A 20 -6.52 -2.66 6.66
CA ASP A 20 -7.72 -2.13 7.33
C ASP A 20 -7.35 -1.43 8.64
N ASN A 21 -6.33 -1.93 9.34
CA ASN A 21 -5.84 -1.39 10.61
C ASN A 21 -4.38 -1.83 10.83
N GLN A 22 -3.48 -0.91 11.18
CA GLN A 22 -2.07 -1.20 11.49
C GLN A 22 -1.94 -2.20 12.65
N ASN A 23 -2.90 -2.25 13.57
CA ASN A 23 -2.89 -3.15 14.71
C ASN A 23 -3.09 -4.62 14.27
N HIS A 24 -3.63 -4.88 13.07
CA HIS A 24 -3.64 -6.23 12.51
C HIS A 24 -2.23 -6.78 12.25
N TRP A 25 -1.22 -5.91 12.21
CA TRP A 25 0.18 -6.28 12.12
C TRP A 25 0.88 -6.12 13.48
N ASN A 26 0.87 -4.91 14.03
CA ASN A 26 1.75 -4.53 15.14
C ASN A 26 1.33 -5.13 16.50
N ALA A 27 0.12 -5.66 16.65
CA ALA A 27 -0.35 -6.22 17.93
C ALA A 27 0.30 -7.56 18.31
N HIS A 28 0.98 -8.22 17.38
CA HIS A 28 1.52 -9.57 17.56
C HIS A 28 3.05 -9.60 17.70
N GLN A 29 3.68 -8.45 17.98
CA GLN A 29 5.15 -8.37 18.06
C GLN A 29 5.74 -9.14 19.26
N ASP A 30 4.97 -9.33 20.32
CA ASP A 30 5.37 -10.06 21.52
C ASP A 30 5.01 -11.56 21.46
N GLU A 31 4.39 -12.01 20.37
CA GLU A 31 4.03 -13.42 20.17
C GLU A 31 5.18 -14.22 19.54
N ASP A 32 5.14 -15.55 19.70
CA ASP A 32 6.02 -16.44 18.93
C ASP A 32 5.82 -16.22 17.42
N LEU A 33 6.92 -16.25 16.65
CA LEU A 33 6.93 -15.93 15.22
C LEU A 33 5.92 -16.74 14.40
N SER A 34 5.78 -18.04 14.69
CA SER A 34 4.85 -18.92 13.98
C SER A 34 3.39 -18.52 14.24
N ARG A 35 3.10 -18.17 15.50
CA ARG A 35 1.77 -17.71 15.90
C ARG A 35 1.44 -16.32 15.35
N ALA A 36 2.39 -15.38 15.45
CA ALA A 36 2.24 -14.02 14.95
C ALA A 36 1.97 -14.01 13.43
N SER A 37 2.79 -14.72 12.66
CA SER A 37 2.63 -14.81 11.20
C SER A 37 1.28 -15.40 10.77
N LYS A 38 0.77 -16.40 11.50
CA LYS A 38 -0.57 -16.96 11.28
C LYS A 38 -1.68 -15.93 11.53
N LEU A 39 -1.68 -15.27 12.68
CA LEU A 39 -2.72 -14.31 13.05
C LEU A 39 -2.73 -13.09 12.11
N ILE A 40 -1.56 -12.59 11.74
CA ILE A 40 -1.40 -11.48 10.79
C ILE A 40 -1.96 -11.89 9.41
N ALA A 41 -1.60 -13.08 8.93
CA ALA A 41 -2.07 -13.58 7.64
C ALA A 41 -3.61 -13.66 7.60
N GLU A 42 -4.24 -14.24 8.63
CA GLU A 42 -5.70 -14.36 8.73
C GLU A 42 -6.42 -12.98 8.77
N LYS A 43 -5.77 -11.95 9.31
CA LYS A 43 -6.34 -10.60 9.39
C LYS A 43 -6.19 -9.79 8.11
N ILE A 44 -5.08 -9.95 7.39
CA ILE A 44 -4.72 -9.12 6.23
C ILE A 44 -5.12 -9.78 4.92
N PHE A 45 -5.04 -11.11 4.86
CA PHE A 45 -5.37 -11.95 3.72
C PHE A 45 -6.54 -12.85 4.13
N LYS A 46 -7.76 -12.33 4.11
CA LYS A 46 -8.93 -13.00 4.72
C LYS A 46 -9.43 -14.18 3.89
N GLU A 47 -9.42 -14.04 2.56
CA GLU A 47 -10.02 -15.02 1.65
C GLU A 47 -8.94 -15.70 0.80
N ALA A 48 -8.97 -17.03 0.77
CA ALA A 48 -8.01 -17.82 -0.01
C ALA A 48 -8.35 -17.71 -1.50
N GLY A 49 -7.37 -17.34 -2.33
CA GLY A 49 -7.55 -17.20 -3.77
C GLY A 49 -8.15 -15.87 -4.21
N GLU A 50 -8.38 -14.94 -3.28
CA GLU A 50 -8.73 -13.56 -3.59
C GLU A 50 -7.52 -12.82 -4.19
N LYS A 51 -7.81 -11.81 -5.02
CA LYS A 51 -6.81 -10.88 -5.53
C LYS A 51 -6.55 -9.79 -4.50
N TYR A 52 -5.28 -9.62 -4.17
CA TYR A 52 -4.82 -8.57 -3.26
C TYR A 52 -4.07 -7.51 -4.04
N SER A 53 -4.57 -6.28 -3.94
CA SER A 53 -3.96 -5.13 -4.62
C SER A 53 -2.67 -4.67 -3.95
N LEU A 54 -1.67 -4.47 -4.78
CA LEU A 54 -0.32 -4.03 -4.48
C LEU A 54 0.02 -2.81 -5.34
N TRP A 55 0.63 -1.77 -4.76
CA TRP A 55 1.04 -0.58 -5.51
C TRP A 55 2.55 -0.40 -5.48
N LYS A 56 3.21 -0.50 -6.62
CA LYS A 56 4.65 -0.29 -6.73
C LYS A 56 4.99 1.19 -6.57
N VAL A 57 5.99 1.50 -5.75
CA VAL A 57 6.49 2.87 -5.57
C VAL A 57 8.01 2.89 -5.67
N ASN A 58 8.54 3.81 -6.47
CA ASN A 58 9.97 4.10 -6.62
C ASN A 58 10.27 5.54 -6.16
N THR A 59 9.29 6.43 -6.26
CA THR A 59 9.44 7.84 -5.89
C THR A 59 8.37 8.30 -4.90
N GLU A 60 8.64 9.37 -4.17
CA GLU A 60 7.66 10.03 -3.29
C GLU A 60 6.42 10.47 -4.05
N GLN A 61 6.57 10.94 -5.30
CA GLN A 61 5.44 11.37 -6.11
C GLN A 61 4.48 10.22 -6.43
N GLU A 62 5.02 9.04 -6.72
CA GLU A 62 4.23 7.82 -6.93
C GLU A 62 3.52 7.43 -5.64
N PHE A 63 4.23 7.43 -4.51
CA PHE A 63 3.62 7.18 -3.20
C PHE A 63 2.46 8.13 -2.87
N TYR A 64 2.65 9.43 -3.10
CA TYR A 64 1.59 10.42 -2.91
C TYR A 64 0.38 10.16 -3.83
N GLY A 65 0.63 9.69 -5.06
CA GLY A 65 -0.42 9.29 -5.99
C GLY A 65 -1.21 8.09 -5.45
N VAL A 66 -0.50 7.06 -4.97
CA VAL A 66 -1.11 5.88 -4.35
C VAL A 66 -1.98 6.27 -3.15
N VAL A 67 -1.46 7.08 -2.23
CA VAL A 67 -2.20 7.60 -1.07
C VAL A 67 -3.48 8.33 -1.50
N ALA A 68 -3.38 9.20 -2.52
CA ALA A 68 -4.54 9.91 -3.04
C ALA A 68 -5.58 8.98 -3.66
N SER A 69 -5.14 7.97 -4.43
CA SER A 69 -6.04 6.96 -5.01
C SER A 69 -6.76 6.16 -3.93
N LEU A 70 -6.02 5.67 -2.92
CA LEU A 70 -6.57 4.90 -1.79
C LEU A 70 -7.57 5.70 -0.93
N THR A 71 -7.53 7.03 -1.00
CA THR A 71 -8.41 7.92 -0.21
C THR A 71 -9.44 8.67 -1.03
N ALA A 72 -9.47 8.50 -2.35
CA ALA A 72 -10.40 9.19 -3.24
C ALA A 72 -11.86 9.02 -2.82
N ASN A 73 -12.21 7.82 -2.32
CA ASN A 73 -13.56 7.48 -1.88
C ASN A 73 -13.70 7.41 -0.34
N ALA A 74 -12.65 7.75 0.41
CA ALA A 74 -12.65 7.64 1.87
C ALA A 74 -13.35 8.82 2.55
N ASN A 75 -14.05 8.55 3.66
CA ASN A 75 -14.69 9.59 4.46
C ASN A 75 -13.64 10.61 4.97
N PRO A 76 -13.85 11.93 4.81
CA PRO A 76 -12.92 12.96 5.31
C PRO A 76 -12.58 12.86 6.81
N LYS A 77 -13.46 12.23 7.61
CA LYS A 77 -13.25 12.05 9.04
C LYS A 77 -12.18 11.00 9.35
N ASP A 78 -12.02 9.97 8.51
CA ASP A 78 -11.04 8.90 8.67
C ASP A 78 -10.15 8.77 7.43
N ARG A 79 -9.03 9.49 7.46
CA ARG A 79 -8.03 9.55 6.38
C ARG A 79 -6.68 9.00 6.82
N ASN A 80 -6.64 8.19 7.87
CA ASN A 80 -5.42 7.43 8.13
C ASN A 80 -5.32 6.34 7.06
N ILE A 81 -4.12 6.15 6.52
CA ILE A 81 -3.83 4.99 5.67
C ILE A 81 -2.83 4.14 6.40
N ASP A 82 -3.27 2.96 6.79
CA ASP A 82 -2.40 1.92 7.32
C ASP A 82 -1.94 1.05 6.17
N PHE A 83 -0.65 0.73 6.14
CA PHE A 83 -0.09 -0.08 5.07
C PHE A 83 1.12 -0.87 5.55
N ILE A 84 1.43 -1.92 4.81
CA ILE A 84 2.71 -2.63 4.86
C ILE A 84 3.37 -2.49 3.48
N TRP A 85 4.69 -2.56 3.44
CA TRP A 85 5.43 -2.60 2.18
C TRP A 85 6.25 -3.88 2.09
N VAL A 86 6.38 -4.39 0.86
CA VAL A 86 7.04 -5.65 0.51
C VAL A 86 7.88 -5.46 -0.75
N THR A 87 9.04 -6.09 -0.84
CA THR A 87 9.88 -6.01 -2.03
C THR A 87 9.48 -7.05 -3.07
N LYS A 88 9.94 -6.86 -4.31
CA LYS A 88 9.76 -7.87 -5.37
C LYS A 88 10.43 -9.21 -5.01
N SER A 89 11.59 -9.18 -4.37
CA SER A 89 12.28 -10.41 -3.98
C SER A 89 11.50 -11.16 -2.90
N GLU A 90 10.91 -10.45 -1.94
CA GLU A 90 10.09 -11.04 -0.88
C GLU A 90 8.84 -11.74 -1.43
N LEU A 91 8.18 -11.17 -2.44
CA LEU A 91 7.05 -11.83 -3.10
C LEU A 91 7.50 -13.08 -3.87
N LYS A 92 8.65 -13.02 -4.54
CA LYS A 92 9.20 -14.16 -5.28
C LYS A 92 9.70 -15.29 -4.38
N GLU A 93 10.23 -14.97 -3.20
CA GLU A 93 10.71 -15.95 -2.21
C GLU A 93 9.61 -16.92 -1.78
N VAL A 94 8.34 -16.49 -1.83
CA VAL A 94 7.15 -17.30 -1.48
C VAL A 94 6.27 -17.63 -2.69
N ASP A 95 6.84 -17.50 -3.89
CA ASP A 95 6.16 -17.85 -5.16
C ASP A 95 4.84 -17.09 -5.37
N ILE A 96 4.74 -15.84 -4.92
CA ILE A 96 3.56 -15.02 -5.20
C ILE A 96 3.68 -14.41 -6.60
N GLU A 97 2.77 -14.81 -7.48
CA GLU A 97 2.58 -14.23 -8.80
C GLU A 97 1.69 -12.98 -8.70
N PHE A 98 2.01 -11.98 -9.51
CA PHE A 98 1.28 -10.73 -9.56
C PHE A 98 1.36 -10.11 -10.96
N ASP A 99 0.24 -9.56 -11.41
CA ASP A 99 0.08 -8.98 -12.75
C ASP A 99 -0.29 -7.51 -12.64
N SER A 100 0.18 -6.70 -13.60
CA SER A 100 -0.19 -5.28 -13.67
C SER A 100 -1.67 -5.14 -14.01
N VAL A 101 -2.37 -4.30 -13.27
CA VAL A 101 -3.79 -4.02 -13.44
C VAL A 101 -3.98 -2.52 -13.58
N SER A 102 -4.60 -2.08 -14.66
CA SER A 102 -4.87 -0.65 -14.88
C SER A 102 -6.24 -0.27 -14.33
N GLU A 103 -6.34 0.04 -13.04
CA GLU A 103 -7.58 0.44 -12.37
C GLU A 103 -7.50 1.81 -11.68
N GLY A 104 -8.55 2.63 -11.86
CA GLY A 104 -8.71 3.93 -11.20
C GLY A 104 -8.74 5.13 -12.14
N ASN A 105 -9.05 6.31 -11.58
CA ASN A 105 -9.18 7.57 -12.33
C ASN A 105 -7.85 8.31 -12.53
N CYS A 106 -6.74 7.80 -11.98
CA CYS A 106 -5.42 8.42 -12.06
C CYS A 106 -4.46 7.53 -12.85
N LEU A 107 -4.26 7.84 -14.14
CA LEU A 107 -3.45 7.02 -15.04
C LEU A 107 -2.06 6.68 -14.47
N LYS A 108 -1.39 7.66 -13.83
CA LYS A 108 -0.07 7.43 -13.22
C LYS A 108 -0.08 6.39 -12.10
N VAL A 109 -1.20 6.23 -11.38
CA VAL A 109 -1.33 5.22 -10.32
C VAL A 109 -1.80 3.88 -10.89
N ASN A 110 -2.58 3.90 -11.97
CA ASN A 110 -3.00 2.69 -12.68
C ASN A 110 -1.78 1.88 -13.15
N ASP A 111 -0.73 2.54 -13.64
CA ASP A 111 0.51 1.87 -14.07
C ASP A 111 1.35 1.31 -12.90
N LEU A 112 0.97 1.62 -11.66
CA LEU A 112 1.63 1.17 -10.44
C LEU A 112 0.86 0.05 -9.74
N HIS A 113 -0.37 -0.24 -10.14
CA HIS A 113 -1.23 -1.22 -9.49
C HIS A 113 -1.00 -2.62 -10.08
N PHE A 114 -0.81 -3.57 -9.17
CA PHE A 114 -0.71 -4.99 -9.44
C PHE A 114 -1.70 -5.74 -8.56
N ASP A 115 -2.30 -6.79 -9.08
CA ASP A 115 -3.04 -7.75 -8.26
C ASP A 115 -2.22 -9.02 -8.08
N ALA A 116 -2.18 -9.52 -6.85
CA ALA A 116 -1.53 -10.76 -6.48
C ALA A 116 -2.56 -11.78 -5.98
N VAL A 117 -2.50 -13.02 -6.47
CA VAL A 117 -3.34 -14.11 -5.93
C VAL A 117 -2.55 -14.80 -4.82
N ILE A 118 -3.00 -14.62 -3.58
CA ILE A 118 -2.26 -15.09 -2.40
C ILE A 118 -3.14 -16.08 -1.63
N ASN A 119 -2.69 -17.33 -1.53
CA ASN A 119 -3.34 -18.31 -0.67
C ASN A 119 -2.83 -18.19 0.79
N GLN A 120 -3.53 -18.82 1.72
CA GLN A 120 -3.21 -18.73 3.16
C GLN A 120 -1.82 -19.25 3.53
N GLU A 121 -1.26 -20.21 2.79
CA GLU A 121 0.09 -20.70 3.05
C GLU A 121 1.14 -19.67 2.64
N LYS A 122 1.04 -19.15 1.41
CA LYS A 122 1.91 -18.09 0.89
C LYS A 122 1.80 -16.81 1.73
N ALA A 123 0.60 -16.44 2.18
CA ALA A 123 0.38 -15.32 3.09
C ALA A 123 1.13 -15.48 4.42
N ARG A 124 1.02 -16.65 5.05
CA ARG A 124 1.72 -16.96 6.31
C ARG A 124 3.24 -16.91 6.15
N GLN A 125 3.76 -17.49 5.09
CA GLN A 125 5.19 -17.47 4.79
C GLN A 125 5.70 -16.04 4.53
N LEU A 126 4.94 -15.24 3.77
CA LEU A 126 5.26 -13.83 3.52
C LEU A 126 5.30 -13.05 4.84
N CYS A 127 4.25 -13.17 5.67
CA CYS A 127 4.20 -12.51 6.97
C CYS A 127 5.37 -12.93 7.86
N HIS A 128 5.69 -14.22 7.92
CA HIS A 128 6.84 -14.73 8.66
C HIS A 128 8.16 -14.07 8.21
N ASN A 129 8.43 -14.06 6.90
CA ASN A 129 9.65 -13.47 6.35
C ASN A 129 9.77 -11.98 6.67
N LEU A 130 8.66 -11.25 6.60
CA LEU A 130 8.60 -9.83 6.91
C LEU A 130 8.82 -9.55 8.40
N ILE A 131 8.25 -10.37 9.30
CA ILE A 131 8.46 -10.23 10.75
C ILE A 131 9.92 -10.50 11.12
N VAL A 132 10.54 -11.54 10.55
CA VAL A 132 11.97 -11.85 10.77
C VAL A 132 12.87 -10.69 10.36
N LYS A 133 12.49 -9.96 9.30
CA LYS A 133 13.16 -8.73 8.84
C LYS A 133 12.76 -7.48 9.65
N GLN A 134 12.06 -7.66 10.78
CA GLN A 134 11.56 -6.58 11.64
C GLN A 134 10.69 -5.56 10.91
N ARG A 135 9.96 -6.00 9.87
CA ARG A 135 9.06 -5.12 9.14
C ARG A 135 7.89 -4.72 10.02
N VAL A 136 7.60 -3.43 10.07
CA VAL A 136 6.47 -2.86 10.83
C VAL A 136 5.46 -2.24 9.88
N ALA A 137 4.18 -2.35 10.22
CA ALA A 137 3.14 -1.62 9.51
C ALA A 137 3.27 -0.12 9.80
N GLN A 138 3.12 0.66 8.74
CA GLN A 138 3.25 2.12 8.75
C GLN A 138 1.87 2.77 8.65
N ARG A 139 1.80 4.01 9.14
CA ARG A 139 0.59 4.83 9.05
C ARG A 139 0.90 6.19 8.45
N CYS A 140 0.26 6.49 7.33
CA CYS A 140 0.11 7.88 6.88
C CYS A 140 -0.99 8.52 7.73
N LYS A 141 -0.61 9.40 8.66
CA LYS A 141 -1.57 10.04 9.57
C LYS A 141 -2.44 11.02 8.79
N LYS A 142 -3.67 11.25 9.27
CA LYS A 142 -4.63 12.22 8.69
C LYS A 142 -4.00 13.55 8.25
N ALA A 143 -3.14 14.15 9.07
CA ALA A 143 -2.46 15.41 8.73
C ALA A 143 -1.55 15.28 7.49
N GLN A 144 -0.77 14.20 7.40
CA GLN A 144 0.08 13.90 6.23
C GLN A 144 -0.79 13.58 5.01
N THR A 145 -1.83 12.77 5.16
CA THR A 145 -2.77 12.44 4.08
C THR A 145 -3.42 13.70 3.50
N VAL A 146 -3.84 14.65 4.34
CA VAL A 146 -4.40 15.92 3.89
C VAL A 146 -3.38 16.73 3.09
N LEU A 147 -2.12 16.80 3.55
CA LEU A 147 -1.05 17.48 2.80
C LEU A 147 -0.79 16.81 1.45
N ILE A 148 -0.77 15.47 1.41
CA ILE A 148 -0.59 14.70 0.17
C ILE A 148 -1.74 14.97 -0.80
N LEU A 149 -2.98 14.96 -0.32
CA LEU A 149 -4.16 15.26 -1.14
C LEU A 149 -4.13 16.68 -1.69
N GLN A 150 -3.72 17.66 -0.88
CA GLN A 150 -3.56 19.04 -1.35
C GLN A 150 -2.46 19.14 -2.41
N TYR A 151 -1.30 18.54 -2.15
CA TYR A 151 -0.19 18.50 -3.11
C TYR A 151 -0.59 17.86 -4.46
N GLN A 152 -1.35 16.75 -4.41
CA GLN A 152 -1.85 16.09 -5.61
C GLN A 152 -2.90 16.92 -6.33
N ARG A 153 -3.77 17.61 -5.59
CA ARG A 153 -4.74 18.56 -6.16
C ARG A 153 -4.06 19.73 -6.87
N ASP A 154 -3.03 20.31 -6.26
CA ASP A 154 -2.27 21.43 -6.83
C ASP A 154 -1.57 21.04 -8.14
N ARG A 155 -1.38 19.73 -8.37
CA ARG A 155 -0.85 19.13 -9.61
C ARG A 155 -1.92 18.55 -10.53
N GLY A 156 -3.18 18.90 -10.30
CA GLY A 156 -4.30 18.47 -11.13
C GLY A 156 -4.62 16.97 -11.08
N CYS A 157 -4.31 16.27 -9.99
CA CYS A 157 -4.61 14.83 -9.87
C CYS A 157 -6.12 14.55 -9.90
N LYS A 158 -6.59 13.75 -10.86
CA LYS A 158 -8.01 13.38 -10.99
C LYS A 158 -8.55 12.55 -9.83
N ALA A 159 -7.67 11.85 -9.09
CA ALA A 159 -8.07 11.13 -7.87
C ALA A 159 -8.56 12.07 -6.75
N THR A 160 -8.20 13.36 -6.78
CA THR A 160 -8.60 14.33 -5.75
C THR A 160 -9.68 15.31 -6.23
N ASN A 161 -9.98 15.32 -7.52
CA ASN A 161 -11.07 16.07 -8.14
C ASN A 161 -11.46 15.41 -9.48
N ALA A 162 -12.62 14.74 -9.51
CA ALA A 162 -13.12 14.01 -10.68
C ALA A 162 -13.46 14.93 -11.87
N ASP A 163 -13.71 16.23 -11.61
CA ASP A 163 -14.11 17.21 -12.62
C ASP A 163 -12.90 17.81 -13.39
N LEU A 164 -11.67 17.41 -13.06
CA LEU A 164 -10.48 17.86 -13.76
C LEU A 164 -10.37 17.24 -15.15
N VAL A 165 -10.29 18.09 -16.19
CA VAL A 165 -10.22 17.67 -17.60
C VAL A 165 -8.86 17.03 -17.94
N LEU A 166 -7.75 17.56 -17.42
CA LEU A 166 -6.38 17.08 -17.63
C LEU A 166 -5.58 17.07 -16.31
N CYS A 167 -4.90 15.96 -16.03
CA CYS A 167 -3.92 15.86 -14.94
C CYS A 167 -2.53 16.30 -15.42
N ASP A 168 -1.69 16.89 -14.56
CA ASP A 168 -0.28 17.13 -14.92
C ASP A 168 0.45 15.83 -15.25
N CYS A 169 0.00 14.72 -14.65
CA CYS A 169 0.45 13.38 -14.97
C CYS A 169 0.06 12.87 -16.38
N GLN A 170 -0.76 13.62 -17.10
CA GLN A 170 -1.23 13.34 -18.47
C GLN A 170 -0.70 14.38 -19.48
N LYS A 171 0.09 15.37 -19.02
CA LYS A 171 0.73 16.33 -19.90
C LYS A 171 2.01 15.68 -20.47
N PRO A 172 2.22 15.73 -21.80
CA PRO A 172 3.36 15.09 -22.47
C PRO A 172 4.71 15.68 -22.08
#